data_AF-A0A1Y1BSK7-F1
#
_entry.id   AF-A0A1Y1BSK7-F1
#
_cell.length_a   1.000
_cell.length_b   1.000
_cell.length_c   1.000
_cell.angle_alpha   90.00
_cell.angle_beta   90.00
_cell.angle_gamma   90.00
#
_symmetry.space_group_name_H-M   'P 1'
#
loop_
_entity.id
_entity.type
_entity.pdbx_description
1 polymer ?
#
loop_
_entity_poly.entity_id
_entity_poly.type
_entity_poly.pdbx_seq_one_letter_code
_entity_poly.pdbx_strand_id
1 'polypeptide(L)'
;MNRKEAKTRIAVLLSAGTRKADVLAELSGQGLKDRAIASLIASRPDPERCRKNKVHTWILIALGTLQLAISLMLAYYFSAAAGDLGASGALGNGLVVVFLALTVPLSLLFIWGFATHRVGAYHAFILLSLLQLPKTVAELGRDPSTALPGLAVTLALVGYVWFVRNRMFPDYGWFTPRKVEGRYAFVERA
;
A
#
# COMPACT_ATOMS: atom_id res chain seq x y z
N MET A 1 -7.14 -24.54 13.24
CA MET A 1 -7.83 -23.23 13.45
C MET A 1 -7.99 -22.50 12.12
N ASN A 2 -9.11 -21.80 11.90
CA ASN A 2 -9.31 -20.99 10.68
C ASN A 2 -8.91 -19.52 10.91
N ARG A 3 -8.56 -18.78 9.84
CA ARG A 3 -8.10 -17.39 9.89
C ARG A 3 -9.13 -16.44 10.52
N LYS A 4 -10.43 -16.72 10.36
CA LYS A 4 -11.51 -15.94 11.00
C LYS A 4 -11.53 -16.14 12.52
N GLU A 5 -11.45 -17.38 12.99
CA GLU A 5 -11.38 -17.69 14.43
C GLU A 5 -10.14 -17.09 15.08
N ALA A 6 -8.98 -17.19 14.40
CA ALA A 6 -7.74 -16.59 14.88
C ALA A 6 -7.90 -15.07 15.04
N LYS A 7 -8.56 -14.37 14.09
CA LYS A 7 -8.85 -12.93 14.23
C LYS A 7 -9.68 -12.63 15.46
N THR A 8 -10.72 -13.43 15.73
CA THR A 8 -11.62 -13.22 16.86
C THR A 8 -10.90 -13.48 18.19
N ARG A 9 -10.13 -14.55 18.32
CA ARG A 9 -9.36 -14.84 19.55
C ARG A 9 -8.27 -13.81 19.81
N ILE A 10 -7.54 -13.40 18.77
CA ILE A 10 -6.58 -12.28 18.87
C ILE A 10 -7.30 -11.01 19.32
N ALA A 11 -8.52 -10.77 18.82
CA ALA A 11 -9.31 -9.61 19.23
C ALA A 11 -9.60 -9.60 20.72
N VAL A 12 -10.11 -10.73 21.22
CA VAL A 12 -10.50 -10.92 22.62
C VAL A 12 -9.29 -10.79 23.54
N LEU A 13 -8.19 -11.48 23.23
CA LEU A 13 -6.99 -11.47 24.06
C LEU A 13 -6.31 -10.10 24.09
N LEU A 14 -6.22 -9.41 22.95
CA LEU A 14 -5.70 -8.03 22.93
C LEU A 14 -6.63 -7.04 23.64
N SER A 15 -7.96 -7.23 23.56
CA SER A 15 -8.92 -6.39 24.30
C SER A 15 -8.90 -6.65 25.81
N ALA A 16 -8.49 -7.85 26.23
CA ALA A 16 -8.26 -8.19 27.62
C ALA A 16 -6.93 -7.62 28.17
N GLY A 17 -6.16 -6.89 27.35
CA GLY A 17 -4.89 -6.29 27.75
C GLY A 17 -3.69 -7.24 27.67
N THR A 18 -3.87 -8.45 27.13
CA THR A 18 -2.79 -9.42 26.95
C THR A 18 -1.76 -8.91 25.95
N ARG A 19 -0.47 -9.10 26.25
CA ARG A 19 0.63 -8.63 25.40
C ARG A 19 0.64 -9.37 24.06
N LYS A 20 1.02 -8.67 22.99
CA LYS A 20 1.07 -9.24 21.62
C LYS A 20 1.96 -10.48 21.52
N ALA A 21 3.04 -10.55 22.29
CA ALA A 21 3.94 -11.71 22.36
C ALA A 21 3.26 -12.91 23.03
N ASP A 22 2.52 -12.67 24.11
CA ASP A 22 1.81 -13.72 24.87
C ASP A 22 0.63 -14.27 24.05
N VAL A 23 -0.10 -13.41 23.33
CA VAL A 23 -1.16 -13.83 22.39
C VAL A 23 -0.61 -14.70 21.26
N LEU A 24 0.61 -14.39 20.79
CA LEU A 24 1.26 -15.22 19.78
C LEU A 24 1.65 -16.58 20.36
N ALA A 25 2.23 -16.63 21.56
CA ALA A 25 2.61 -17.87 22.23
C ALA A 25 1.39 -18.76 22.50
N GLU A 26 0.27 -18.18 22.94
CA GLU A 26 -0.96 -18.90 23.26
C GLU A 26 -1.66 -19.47 22.01
N LEU A 27 -1.55 -18.79 20.87
CA LEU A 27 -2.16 -19.24 19.60
C LEU A 27 -1.19 -20.04 18.71
N SER A 28 0.10 -20.06 19.04
CA SER A 28 1.13 -20.85 18.37
C SER A 28 0.79 -22.34 18.45
N GLY A 29 0.90 -23.07 17.34
CA GLY A 29 0.62 -24.51 17.33
C GLY A 29 -0.85 -24.93 17.20
N GLN A 30 -1.83 -23.99 17.23
CA GLN A 30 -3.27 -24.32 17.07
C GLN A 30 -3.69 -24.57 15.59
N GLY A 31 -2.76 -25.02 14.74
CA GLY A 31 -3.00 -25.42 13.35
C GLY A 31 -2.93 -24.29 12.30
N LEU A 32 -2.55 -23.06 12.68
CA LEU A 32 -2.17 -22.00 11.74
C LEU A 32 -0.67 -21.72 11.86
N LYS A 33 0.02 -21.50 10.73
CA LYS A 33 1.45 -21.14 10.74
C LYS A 33 1.65 -19.89 11.60
N ASP A 34 2.61 -19.90 12.50
CA ASP A 34 2.89 -18.78 13.42
C ASP A 34 3.14 -17.45 12.69
N ARG A 35 3.65 -17.52 11.45
CA ARG A 35 3.77 -16.35 10.54
C ARG A 35 2.43 -15.69 10.20
N ALA A 36 1.38 -16.48 10.00
CA ALA A 36 0.05 -15.98 9.69
C ALA A 36 -0.60 -15.33 10.92
N ILE A 37 -0.37 -15.91 12.12
CA ILE A 37 -0.85 -15.38 13.40
C ILE A 37 -0.11 -14.08 13.73
N ALA A 38 1.22 -14.06 13.64
CA ALA A 38 2.04 -12.87 13.82
C ALA A 38 1.68 -11.76 12.82
N SER A 39 1.41 -12.11 11.55
CA SER A 39 0.94 -11.13 10.57
C SER A 39 -0.45 -10.59 10.91
N LEU A 40 -1.36 -11.38 11.48
CA LEU A 40 -2.68 -10.92 11.90
C LEU A 40 -2.55 -9.90 13.05
N ILE A 41 -1.71 -10.21 14.04
CA ILE A 41 -1.43 -9.35 15.20
C ILE A 41 -0.75 -8.05 14.75
N ALA A 42 0.30 -8.14 13.92
CA ALA A 42 1.03 -6.98 13.41
C ALA A 42 0.20 -6.12 12.44
N SER A 43 -0.76 -6.72 11.71
CA SER A 43 -1.62 -6.00 10.77
C SER A 43 -2.74 -5.19 11.43
N ARG A 44 -2.95 -5.32 12.74
CA ARG A 44 -3.94 -4.51 13.46
C ARG A 44 -3.43 -3.08 13.62
N PRO A 45 -4.15 -2.08 13.07
CA PRO A 45 -3.83 -0.69 13.33
C PRO A 45 -4.05 -0.41 14.82
N ASP A 46 -3.01 0.11 15.49
CA ASP A 46 -3.13 0.62 16.85
C ASP A 46 -3.87 1.97 16.79
N PRO A 47 -5.06 2.11 17.41
CA PRO A 47 -5.87 3.33 17.31
C PRO A 47 -5.13 4.58 17.80
N GLU A 48 -4.19 4.46 18.75
CA GLU A 48 -3.39 5.60 19.21
C GLU A 48 -2.38 6.07 18.16
N ARG A 49 -1.77 5.13 17.42
CA ARG A 49 -0.84 5.45 16.33
C ARG A 49 -1.56 6.02 15.12
N CYS A 50 -2.77 5.52 14.83
CA CYS A 50 -3.64 6.12 13.81
C CYS A 50 -4.01 7.58 14.16
N ARG A 51 -4.28 7.87 15.45
CA ARG A 51 -4.53 9.25 15.91
C ARG A 51 -3.30 10.14 15.77
N LYS A 52 -2.12 9.66 16.20
CA LYS A 52 -0.84 10.40 16.10
C LYS A 52 -0.40 10.64 14.64
N ASN A 53 -0.75 9.76 13.70
CA ASN A 53 -0.33 9.83 12.29
C ASN A 53 -1.48 10.15 11.31
N LYS A 54 -2.58 10.73 11.80
CA LYS A 54 -3.77 11.04 11.00
C LYS A 54 -3.43 11.94 9.80
N VAL A 55 -2.56 12.94 10.02
CA VAL A 55 -2.10 13.86 8.96
C VAL A 55 -1.40 13.10 7.83
N HIS A 56 -0.49 12.18 8.16
CA HIS A 56 0.22 11.39 7.15
C HIS A 56 -0.71 10.48 6.34
N THR A 57 -1.70 9.88 7.00
CA THR A 57 -2.71 9.08 6.29
C THR A 57 -3.54 9.97 5.36
N TRP A 58 -3.92 11.17 5.80
CA TRP A 58 -4.61 12.16 4.96
C TRP A 58 -3.78 12.61 3.77
N ILE A 59 -2.47 12.81 3.95
CA ILE A 59 -1.55 13.12 2.85
C ILE A 59 -1.55 11.97 1.83
N LEU A 60 -1.51 10.71 2.27
CA LEU A 60 -1.56 9.56 1.36
C LEU A 60 -2.89 9.45 0.61
N ILE A 61 -4.01 9.76 1.27
CA ILE A 61 -5.31 9.85 0.62
C ILE A 61 -5.31 10.97 -0.42
N ALA A 62 -4.80 12.15 -0.07
CA ALA A 62 -4.71 13.28 -0.99
C ALA A 62 -3.83 12.96 -2.21
N LEU A 63 -2.69 12.29 -2.01
CA LEU A 63 -1.82 11.82 -3.09
C LEU A 63 -2.53 10.78 -3.99
N GLY A 64 -3.27 9.84 -3.41
CA GLY A 64 -4.08 8.88 -4.16
C GLY A 64 -5.18 9.56 -4.97
N THR A 65 -5.84 10.57 -4.41
CA THR A 65 -6.85 11.38 -5.12
C THR A 65 -6.23 12.20 -6.24
N LEU A 66 -5.06 12.80 -6.01
CA LEU A 66 -4.32 13.53 -7.04
C LEU A 66 -3.92 12.60 -8.20
N GLN A 67 -3.43 11.39 -7.89
CA GLN A 67 -3.11 10.38 -8.89
C GLN A 67 -4.34 9.95 -9.70
N LEU A 68 -5.50 9.80 -9.05
CA LEU A 68 -6.76 9.55 -9.74
C LEU A 68 -7.13 10.70 -10.68
N ALA A 69 -7.02 11.95 -10.23
CA ALA A 69 -7.29 13.13 -11.05
C ALA A 69 -6.37 13.22 -12.26
N ILE A 70 -5.06 12.95 -12.09
CA ILE A 70 -4.10 12.89 -13.20
C ILE A 70 -4.48 11.78 -14.19
N SER A 71 -4.88 10.61 -13.71
CA SER A 71 -5.29 9.50 -14.57
C SER A 71 -6.52 9.87 -15.42
N LEU A 72 -7.51 10.53 -14.82
CA LEU A 72 -8.70 11.02 -15.53
C LEU A 72 -8.35 12.11 -16.56
N MET A 73 -7.47 13.05 -16.19
CA MET A 73 -7.01 14.11 -17.09
C MET A 73 -6.24 13.55 -18.30
N LEU A 74 -5.35 12.57 -18.09
CA LEU A 74 -4.64 11.88 -19.17
C LEU A 74 -5.59 11.12 -20.08
N ALA A 75 -6.57 10.42 -19.52
CA ALA A 75 -7.58 9.72 -20.32
C ALA A 75 -8.40 10.69 -21.19
N TYR A 76 -8.78 11.85 -20.64
CA TYR A 76 -9.44 12.91 -21.40
C TYR A 76 -8.54 13.45 -22.52
N TYR A 77 -7.28 13.75 -22.21
CA TYR A 77 -6.31 14.24 -23.20
C TYR A 77 -6.10 13.25 -24.35
N PHE A 78 -5.94 11.96 -24.04
CA PHE A 78 -5.81 10.91 -25.06
C PHE A 78 -7.08 10.75 -25.91
N SER A 79 -8.26 10.87 -25.29
CA SER A 79 -9.54 10.85 -26.01
C SER A 79 -9.68 12.04 -26.97
N ALA A 80 -9.35 13.24 -26.49
CA ALA A 80 -9.40 14.47 -27.29
C ALA A 80 -8.39 14.45 -28.45
N ALA A 81 -7.13 14.08 -28.17
CA ALA A 81 -6.08 13.99 -29.18
C ALA A 81 -6.35 12.91 -30.25
N ALA A 82 -7.03 11.81 -29.87
CA ALA A 82 -7.47 10.80 -30.83
C ALA A 82 -8.54 11.32 -31.80
N GLY A 83 -9.39 12.26 -31.34
CA GLY A 83 -10.35 12.98 -32.18
C GLY A 83 -9.67 13.83 -33.25
N ASP A 84 -8.63 14.58 -32.88
CA ASP A 84 -7.92 15.50 -33.78
C ASP A 84 -7.06 14.77 -34.84
N LEU A 85 -6.53 13.60 -34.51
CA LEU A 85 -5.66 12.81 -35.40
C LEU A 85 -6.45 11.87 -36.35
N GLY A 86 -7.78 11.92 -36.35
CA GLY A 86 -8.62 10.96 -37.09
C GLY A 86 -8.49 9.51 -36.61
N ALA A 87 -7.82 9.32 -35.46
CA ALA A 87 -7.61 8.04 -34.80
C ALA A 87 -8.77 7.67 -33.84
N SER A 88 -9.92 8.34 -33.99
CA SER A 88 -11.17 8.13 -33.26
C SER A 88 -11.89 6.82 -33.65
N GLY A 89 -11.12 5.75 -33.85
CA GLY A 89 -11.61 4.40 -34.09
C GLY A 89 -11.74 3.59 -32.81
N ALA A 90 -12.34 2.41 -32.92
CA ALA A 90 -12.55 1.48 -31.80
C ALA A 90 -11.25 1.11 -31.04
N LEU A 91 -10.10 1.15 -31.71
CA LEU A 91 -8.78 0.88 -31.13
C LEU A 91 -8.30 2.00 -30.17
N GLY A 92 -8.42 3.27 -30.58
CA GLY A 92 -8.01 4.41 -29.75
C GLY A 92 -8.90 4.57 -28.52
N ASN A 93 -10.22 4.48 -28.72
CA ASN A 93 -11.18 4.47 -27.61
C ASN A 93 -11.02 3.22 -26.71
N GLY A 94 -10.70 2.07 -27.29
CA GLY A 94 -10.43 0.83 -26.55
C GLY A 94 -9.23 0.96 -25.60
N LEU A 95 -8.13 1.56 -26.04
CA LEU A 95 -6.95 1.81 -25.21
C LEU A 95 -7.24 2.74 -24.03
N VAL A 96 -7.99 3.82 -24.25
CA VAL A 96 -8.41 4.74 -23.17
C VAL A 96 -9.32 4.02 -22.16
N VAL A 97 -10.27 3.21 -22.64
CA VAL A 97 -11.15 2.41 -21.77
C VAL A 97 -10.36 1.41 -20.94
N VAL A 98 -9.41 0.68 -21.53
CA VAL A 98 -8.54 -0.27 -20.80
C VAL A 98 -7.69 0.47 -19.77
N PHE A 99 -7.12 1.63 -20.13
CA PHE A 99 -6.34 2.46 -19.22
C PHE A 99 -7.18 2.89 -18.01
N LEU A 100 -8.39 3.40 -18.22
CA LEU A 100 -9.30 3.80 -17.14
C LEU A 100 -9.76 2.61 -16.29
N ALA A 101 -10.10 1.49 -16.93
CA ALA A 101 -10.56 0.27 -16.26
C ALA A 101 -9.48 -0.32 -15.33
N LEU A 102 -8.20 -0.06 -15.60
CA LEU A 102 -7.09 -0.46 -14.74
C LEU A 102 -6.74 0.61 -13.71
N THR A 103 -6.59 1.87 -14.12
CA THR A 103 -6.04 2.93 -13.25
C THR A 103 -7.04 3.44 -12.22
N VAL A 104 -8.32 3.57 -12.58
CA VAL A 104 -9.34 4.11 -11.68
C VAL A 104 -9.61 3.15 -10.51
N PRO A 105 -9.92 1.86 -10.73
CA PRO A 105 -10.15 0.93 -9.61
C PRO A 105 -8.91 0.76 -8.74
N LEU A 106 -7.72 0.74 -9.35
CA LEU A 106 -6.46 0.63 -8.60
C LEU A 106 -6.24 1.85 -7.68
N SER A 107 -6.48 3.05 -8.19
CA SER A 107 -6.36 4.29 -7.39
C SER A 107 -7.37 4.30 -6.23
N LEU A 108 -8.63 3.93 -6.49
CA LEU A 108 -9.66 3.81 -5.46
C LEU A 108 -9.29 2.77 -4.40
N LEU A 109 -8.70 1.64 -4.81
CA LEU A 109 -8.25 0.58 -3.90
C LEU A 109 -7.12 1.07 -2.98
N PHE A 110 -6.21 1.90 -3.49
CA PHE A 110 -5.18 2.54 -2.65
C PHE A 110 -5.75 3.58 -1.71
N ILE A 111 -6.62 4.47 -2.19
CA ILE A 111 -7.30 5.48 -1.35
C ILE A 111 -8.03 4.78 -0.20
N TRP A 112 -8.83 3.76 -0.52
CA TRP A 112 -9.53 2.95 0.47
C TRP A 112 -8.57 2.21 1.40
N GLY A 113 -7.48 1.66 0.86
CA GLY A 113 -6.46 0.96 1.62
C GLY A 113 -5.76 1.85 2.64
N PHE A 114 -5.45 3.10 2.26
CA PHE A 114 -4.88 4.09 3.17
C PHE A 114 -5.92 4.57 4.19
N ALA A 115 -7.15 4.86 3.76
CA ALA A 115 -8.25 5.29 4.63
C ALA A 115 -8.64 4.23 5.67
N THR A 116 -8.56 2.94 5.33
CA THR A 116 -8.82 1.82 6.25
C THR A 116 -7.57 1.34 6.98
N HIS A 117 -6.45 2.07 6.88
CA HIS A 117 -5.17 1.75 7.51
C HIS A 117 -4.71 0.30 7.25
N ARG A 118 -4.85 -0.21 6.03
CA ARG A 118 -4.43 -1.58 5.69
C ARG A 118 -2.98 -1.63 5.27
N VAL A 119 -2.12 -2.33 6.04
CA VAL A 119 -0.69 -2.50 5.71
C VAL A 119 -0.45 -3.05 4.29
N GLY A 120 -1.35 -3.91 3.82
CA GLY A 120 -1.29 -4.48 2.47
C GLY A 120 -1.39 -3.44 1.35
N ALA A 121 -2.09 -2.32 1.58
CA ALA A 121 -2.18 -1.24 0.59
C ALA A 121 -0.85 -0.51 0.44
N TYR A 122 -0.15 -0.22 1.55
CA TYR A 122 1.20 0.34 1.54
C TYR A 122 2.16 -0.60 0.80
N HIS A 123 2.12 -1.90 1.13
CA HIS A 123 2.97 -2.89 0.48
C HIS A 123 2.71 -3.03 -1.01
N ALA A 124 1.44 -3.13 -1.42
CA ALA A 124 1.06 -3.19 -2.82
C ALA A 124 1.49 -1.93 -3.57
N PHE A 125 1.35 -0.75 -2.96
CA PHE A 125 1.77 0.50 -3.56
C PHE A 125 3.28 0.51 -3.81
N ILE A 126 4.08 0.21 -2.78
CA ILE A 126 5.54 0.15 -2.88
C ILE A 126 5.96 -0.86 -3.96
N LEU A 127 5.39 -2.08 -3.95
CA LEU A 127 5.74 -3.11 -4.93
C LEU A 127 5.40 -2.70 -6.36
N LEU A 128 4.22 -2.11 -6.58
CA LEU A 128 3.81 -1.66 -7.90
C LEU A 128 4.66 -0.48 -8.39
N SER A 129 5.02 0.46 -7.52
CA SER A 129 5.94 1.54 -7.88
C SER A 129 7.34 1.02 -8.21
N LEU A 130 7.86 0.04 -7.45
CA LEU A 130 9.15 -0.58 -7.74
C LEU A 130 9.12 -1.37 -9.05
N LEU A 131 8.00 -2.01 -9.39
CA LEU A 131 7.84 -2.74 -10.65
C LEU A 131 7.87 -1.82 -11.87
N GLN A 132 7.50 -0.55 -11.69
CA GLN A 132 7.53 0.46 -12.75
C GLN A 132 8.92 1.08 -12.94
N LEU A 133 9.78 1.07 -11.92
CA LEU A 133 11.12 1.70 -11.98
C LEU A 133 11.99 1.25 -13.16
N PRO A 134 12.08 -0.04 -13.55
CA PRO A 134 12.90 -0.44 -14.67
C PRO A 134 12.52 0.25 -15.98
N LYS A 135 11.22 0.50 -16.19
CA LYS A 135 10.74 1.23 -17.37
C LYS A 135 11.18 2.69 -17.30
N THR A 136 10.98 3.34 -16.15
CA THR A 136 11.39 4.75 -15.94
C THR A 136 12.90 4.95 -16.08
N VAL A 137 13.70 3.99 -15.61
CA VAL A 137 15.17 4.01 -15.77
C VAL A 137 15.58 3.81 -17.23
N ALA A 138 14.88 2.94 -17.98
CA ALA A 138 15.12 2.79 -19.42
C ALA A 138 14.77 4.07 -20.20
N GLU A 139 13.72 4.80 -19.78
CA GLU A 139 13.34 6.10 -20.32
C GLU A 139 14.45 7.15 -20.13
N LEU A 140 15.16 7.09 -18.99
CA LEU A 140 16.27 7.97 -18.66
C LEU A 140 17.41 7.92 -19.70
N GLY A 141 17.62 6.76 -20.31
CA GLY A 141 18.62 6.58 -21.37
C GLY A 141 18.18 7.10 -22.73
N ARG A 142 16.88 7.39 -22.94
CA ARG A 142 16.33 7.94 -24.18
C ARG A 142 16.13 9.45 -24.10
N ASP A 143 15.45 9.91 -23.06
CA ASP A 143 15.18 11.32 -22.82
C ASP A 143 15.28 11.64 -21.32
N PRO A 144 16.48 12.01 -20.85
CA PRO A 144 16.70 12.32 -19.44
C PRO A 144 15.87 13.50 -18.95
N SER A 145 15.59 14.48 -19.82
CA SER A 145 14.98 15.75 -19.44
C SER A 145 13.53 15.58 -18.99
N THR A 146 12.81 14.64 -19.61
CA THR A 146 11.43 14.31 -19.29
C THR A 146 11.33 13.19 -18.25
N ALA A 147 12.28 12.25 -18.24
CA ALA A 147 12.27 11.10 -17.33
C ALA A 147 12.75 11.42 -15.90
N LEU A 148 13.70 12.35 -15.73
CA LEU A 148 14.26 12.70 -14.42
C LEU A 148 13.22 13.22 -13.41
N PRO A 149 12.33 14.19 -13.76
CA PRO A 149 11.30 14.65 -12.84
C PRO A 149 10.36 13.53 -12.40
N GLY A 150 9.94 12.68 -13.33
CA GLY A 150 9.07 11.53 -13.04
C GLY A 150 9.74 10.54 -12.08
N LEU A 151 11.00 10.20 -12.32
CA LEU A 151 11.77 9.31 -11.46
C LEU A 151 11.92 9.89 -10.04
N ALA A 152 12.26 11.19 -9.94
CA ALA A 152 12.40 11.86 -8.66
C ALA A 152 11.09 11.84 -7.85
N VAL A 153 9.96 12.12 -8.50
CA VAL A 153 8.63 12.04 -7.87
C VAL A 153 8.31 10.61 -7.43
N THR A 154 8.59 9.60 -8.26
CA THR A 154 8.35 8.19 -7.89
C THR A 154 9.19 7.79 -6.67
N LEU A 155 10.48 8.13 -6.63
CA LEU A 155 11.37 7.80 -5.51
C LEU A 155 10.94 8.52 -4.22
N ALA A 156 10.59 9.81 -4.31
CA ALA A 156 10.08 10.57 -3.19
C ALA A 156 8.79 9.96 -2.63
N LEU A 157 7.87 9.55 -3.52
CA LEU A 157 6.59 8.95 -3.14
C LEU A 157 6.76 7.58 -2.51
N VAL A 158 7.60 6.71 -3.08
CA VAL A 158 7.95 5.40 -2.50
C VAL A 158 8.59 5.58 -1.13
N GLY A 159 9.57 6.48 -1.00
CA GLY A 159 10.23 6.79 0.26
C GLY A 159 9.25 7.31 1.31
N TYR A 160 8.33 8.19 0.93
CA TYR A 160 7.32 8.73 1.84
C TYR A 160 6.31 7.66 2.28
N VAL A 161 5.78 6.84 1.37
CA VAL A 161 4.88 5.72 1.71
C VAL A 161 5.60 4.72 2.62
N TRP A 162 6.88 4.44 2.37
CA TRP A 162 7.71 3.60 3.23
C TRP A 162 7.87 4.19 4.63
N PHE A 163 8.14 5.49 4.73
CA PHE A 163 8.24 6.22 5.99
C PHE A 163 6.94 6.14 6.80
N VAL A 164 5.79 6.46 6.18
CA VAL A 164 4.48 6.39 6.85
C VAL A 164 4.17 4.96 7.27
N ARG A 165 4.47 3.98 6.41
CA ARG A 165 4.31 2.57 6.73
C ARG A 165 5.11 2.17 7.97
N ASN A 166 6.39 2.54 8.06
CA ASN A 166 7.23 2.18 9.21
C ASN A 166 6.75 2.84 10.51
N ARG A 167 6.17 4.05 10.41
CA ARG A 167 5.60 4.75 11.56
C ARG A 167 4.29 4.14 12.03
N MET A 168 3.46 3.67 11.10
CA MET A 168 2.17 3.03 11.37
C MET A 168 2.31 1.56 11.80
N PHE A 169 3.28 0.83 11.23
CA PHE A 169 3.48 -0.60 11.41
C PHE A 169 4.96 -0.92 11.70
N PRO A 170 5.50 -0.52 12.86
CA PRO A 170 6.90 -0.79 13.21
C PRO A 170 7.16 -2.30 13.43
N ASP A 171 6.10 -3.06 13.69
CA ASP A 171 6.12 -4.51 13.94
C ASP A 171 6.50 -5.29 12.67
N TYR A 172 6.60 -4.63 11.52
CA TYR A 172 7.11 -5.22 10.31
C TYR A 172 8.51 -4.70 9.97
N GLY A 173 9.40 -5.61 9.55
CA GLY A 173 10.70 -5.26 8.97
C GLY A 173 10.54 -4.74 7.54
N TRP A 174 10.64 -5.63 6.55
CA TRP A 174 10.52 -5.26 5.13
C TRP A 174 9.08 -5.46 4.61
N PHE A 175 8.68 -6.71 4.33
CA PHE A 175 7.28 -7.10 4.02
C PHE A 175 6.72 -8.11 5.02
N THR A 176 7.52 -8.54 6.00
CA THR A 176 7.17 -9.55 6.99
C THR A 176 7.26 -9.01 8.40
N PRO A 177 6.49 -9.59 9.35
CA PRO A 177 6.63 -9.27 10.77
C PRO A 177 8.10 -9.42 11.21
N ARG A 178 8.60 -8.45 11.97
CA ARG A 178 9.98 -8.39 12.42
C ARG A 178 10.26 -9.55 13.37
N LYS A 179 11.39 -10.23 13.17
CA LYS A 179 11.91 -11.23 14.10
C LYS A 179 13.18 -10.70 14.75
N VAL A 180 13.27 -10.84 16.07
CA VAL A 180 14.49 -10.60 16.85
C VAL A 180 14.77 -11.92 17.56
N GLU A 181 15.97 -12.46 17.38
CA GLU A 181 16.41 -13.74 17.99
C GLU A 181 15.43 -14.91 17.75
N GLY A 182 14.90 -15.02 16.53
CA GLY A 182 13.98 -16.11 16.16
C GLY A 182 12.54 -15.97 16.66
N ARG A 183 12.28 -15.03 17.57
CA ARG A 183 10.93 -14.69 18.07
C ARG A 183 10.39 -13.44 17.36
N TYR A 184 9.08 -13.36 17.19
CA TYR A 184 8.46 -12.16 16.59
C TYR A 184 8.48 -11.04 17.63
N ALA A 185 9.15 -9.94 17.28
CA ALA A 185 9.27 -8.78 18.14
C ALA A 185 8.17 -7.78 17.79
N PHE A 186 7.28 -7.52 18.74
CA PHE A 186 6.28 -6.46 18.64
C PHE A 186 6.76 -5.30 19.51
N VAL A 187 6.71 -4.08 18.99
CA VAL A 187 7.10 -2.89 19.76
C VAL A 187 6.00 -2.63 20.78
N GLU A 188 6.23 -3.04 22.02
CA GLU A 188 5.37 -2.75 23.17
C GLU A 188 5.56 -1.28 23.56
N ARG A 189 4.55 -0.46 23.23
CA ARG A 189 4.29 0.92 23.69
C ARG A 189 5.48 1.90 23.70
N ALA A 190 5.34 2.96 22.88
CA ALA A 190 5.96 4.27 23.12
C ALA A 190 4.89 5.36 22.99
#